data_AF-A0A834U7X1-F1
#
_entry.id   AF-A0A834U7X1-F1
#
_cell.length_a   1.000
_cell.length_b   1.000
_cell.length_c   1.000
_cell.angle_alpha   90.00
_cell.angle_beta   90.00
_cell.angle_gamma   90.00
#
_symmetry.space_group_name_H-M   'P 1'
#
loop_
_entity.id
_entity.type
_entity.pdbx_description
1 polymer ?
#
loop_
_entity_poly.entity_id
_entity_poly.type
_entity_poly.pdbx_seq_one_letter_code
_entity_poly.pdbx_strand_id
1 'polypeptide(L)'
;MLIFIILATCNIVFQETFAKEENRTEEGKKYTTKYDNIDIDGIIKSERLLKVYVGCLLDRNPCTPDAMELKRNLPDALSTNCSSCSEAQKIAADKLSHYLIDEKPMEWGHLEEKYDPDGEYRRLYLENKFSNNKSEDQDNSKKDSKESNLPLDS
;
A
#
# COMPACT_ATOMS: atom_id res chain seq x y z
N MET A 1 6.13 -36.91 -52.48
CA MET A 1 5.76 -37.85 -51.39
C MET A 1 6.62 -37.71 -50.13
N LEU A 2 7.88 -37.25 -50.19
CA LEU A 2 8.72 -37.04 -48.99
C LEU A 2 8.35 -35.78 -48.15
N ILE A 3 7.66 -34.80 -48.74
CA ILE A 3 7.26 -33.54 -48.04
C ILE A 3 6.06 -33.75 -47.10
N PHE A 4 5.17 -34.71 -47.40
CA PHE A 4 4.00 -35.00 -46.54
C PHE A 4 4.34 -35.79 -45.28
N ILE A 5 5.45 -36.54 -45.27
CA ILE A 5 5.90 -37.31 -44.10
C ILE A 5 6.44 -36.36 -43.01
N ILE A 6 7.12 -35.28 -43.40
CA ILE A 6 7.69 -34.28 -42.46
C ILE A 6 6.57 -33.50 -41.74
N LEU A 7 5.44 -33.24 -42.41
CA LEU A 7 4.30 -32.55 -41.78
C LEU A 7 3.49 -33.46 -40.85
N ALA A 8 3.43 -34.77 -41.13
CA ALA A 8 2.76 -35.74 -40.26
C ALA A 8 3.56 -36.07 -38.98
N THR A 9 4.89 -36.09 -39.05
CA THR A 9 5.74 -36.33 -37.86
C THR A 9 5.94 -35.10 -36.99
N CYS A 10 5.78 -33.88 -37.54
CA CYS A 10 5.92 -32.65 -36.76
C CYS A 10 4.73 -32.41 -35.80
N ASN A 11 3.54 -32.95 -36.11
CA ASN A 11 2.34 -32.79 -35.28
C ASN A 11 2.22 -33.79 -34.11
N ILE A 12 3.00 -34.87 -34.09
CA ILE A 12 2.91 -35.89 -33.02
C ILE A 12 3.77 -35.49 -31.81
N VAL A 13 4.82 -34.68 -31.98
CA VAL A 13 5.76 -34.34 -30.90
C VAL A 13 5.34 -33.08 -30.11
N PHE A 14 4.22 -32.42 -30.43
CA PHE A 14 3.77 -31.20 -29.74
C PHE A 14 2.68 -31.43 -28.67
N GLN A 15 2.23 -32.66 -28.46
CA GLN A 15 1.13 -32.96 -27.51
C GLN A 15 1.56 -33.73 -26.25
N GLU A 16 2.83 -34.12 -26.10
CA GLU A 16 3.29 -34.94 -24.96
C GLU A 16 4.07 -34.18 -23.87
N THR A 17 3.91 -32.86 -23.76
CA THR A 17 4.40 -32.11 -22.60
C THR A 17 3.39 -31.09 -22.06
N PHE A 18 2.15 -31.55 -21.83
CA PHE A 18 1.25 -30.94 -20.84
C PHE A 18 1.10 -31.85 -19.62
N ALA A 19 2.23 -32.25 -19.06
CA ALA A 19 2.31 -32.72 -17.69
C ALA A 19 3.19 -31.76 -16.90
N LYS A 20 2.62 -30.60 -16.52
CA LYS A 20 3.14 -29.80 -15.41
C LYS A 20 2.00 -29.05 -14.71
N GLU A 21 1.61 -29.64 -13.58
CA GLU A 21 0.92 -29.07 -12.39
C GLU A 21 -0.40 -28.32 -12.67
N GLU A 22 -1.57 -28.93 -12.42
CA GLU A 22 -2.18 -29.14 -11.09
C GLU A 22 -2.28 -27.85 -10.27
N ASN A 23 -3.50 -27.32 -10.21
CA ASN A 23 -4.11 -26.61 -9.07
C ASN A 23 -3.13 -26.12 -8.00
N ARG A 24 -2.39 -25.05 -8.31
CA ARG A 24 -1.95 -24.13 -7.28
C ARG A 24 -3.07 -23.12 -7.15
N THR A 25 -3.70 -23.05 -5.98
CA THR A 25 -4.44 -21.86 -5.56
C THR A 25 -3.63 -20.65 -6.02
N GLU A 26 -4.28 -19.67 -6.65
CA GLU A 26 -3.78 -18.30 -6.75
C GLU A 26 -3.67 -17.71 -5.33
N GLU A 27 -2.84 -18.31 -4.47
CA GLU A 27 -2.23 -17.60 -3.37
C GLU A 27 -1.19 -16.69 -4.00
N GLY A 28 -1.66 -15.53 -4.49
CA GLY A 28 -0.79 -14.46 -4.94
C GLY A 28 0.32 -14.30 -3.92
N LYS A 29 1.57 -14.52 -4.34
CA LYS A 29 2.72 -14.61 -3.45
C LYS A 29 2.78 -13.33 -2.61
N LYS A 30 2.46 -13.47 -1.32
CA LYS A 30 2.55 -12.39 -0.36
C LYS A 30 4.00 -11.90 -0.25
N TYR A 31 4.18 -10.62 0.07
CA TYR A 31 5.49 -10.09 0.39
C TYR A 31 6.04 -10.75 1.65
N THR A 32 7.36 -10.71 1.83
CA THR A 32 7.97 -11.26 3.04
C THR A 32 7.50 -10.52 4.28
N THR A 33 7.15 -11.25 5.33
CA THR A 33 6.73 -10.68 6.62
C THR A 33 7.89 -10.47 7.59
N LYS A 34 9.14 -10.67 7.13
CA LYS A 34 10.36 -10.57 7.94
C LYS A 34 10.50 -9.21 8.64
N TYR A 35 9.97 -8.16 8.04
CA TYR A 35 10.10 -6.77 8.50
C TYR A 35 8.78 -6.19 9.04
N ASP A 36 7.79 -7.02 9.34
CA ASP A 36 6.47 -6.55 9.80
C ASP A 36 6.50 -5.95 11.22
N ASN A 37 7.55 -6.24 11.99
CA ASN A 37 7.73 -5.74 13.37
C ASN A 37 8.58 -4.46 13.44
N ILE A 38 8.73 -3.70 12.34
CA ILE A 38 9.43 -2.42 12.38
C ILE A 38 8.65 -1.41 13.25
N ASP A 39 9.38 -0.59 14.02
CA ASP A 39 8.80 0.49 14.81
C ASP A 39 8.49 1.69 13.91
N ILE A 40 7.31 1.66 13.28
CA ILE A 40 6.88 2.74 12.39
C ILE A 40 6.72 4.08 13.13
N ASP A 41 6.29 4.04 14.38
CA ASP A 41 6.11 5.23 15.21
C ASP A 41 7.46 5.87 15.56
N GLY A 42 8.49 5.06 15.81
CA GLY A 42 9.87 5.52 15.97
C GLY A 42 10.45 6.14 14.70
N ILE A 43 10.13 5.59 13.53
CA ILE A 43 10.58 6.11 12.23
C ILE A 43 9.98 7.49 11.96
N ILE A 44 8.66 7.67 12.08
CA ILE A 44 7.99 8.95 11.78
C ILE A 44 8.34 10.04 12.79
N LYS A 45 8.62 9.69 14.06
CA LYS A 45 9.01 10.67 15.11
C LYS A 45 10.47 11.11 15.00
N SER A 46 11.31 10.35 14.30
CA SER A 46 12.73 10.64 14.16
C SER A 46 13.04 11.18 12.78
N GLU A 47 13.30 12.49 12.69
CA GLU A 47 13.65 13.12 11.41
C GLU A 47 14.88 12.48 10.75
N ARG A 48 15.83 11.99 11.55
CA ARG A 48 16.98 11.23 11.04
C ARG A 48 16.55 9.93 10.38
N LEU A 49 15.71 9.13 11.03
CA LEU A 49 15.27 7.85 10.48
C LEU A 49 14.38 8.07 9.26
N LEU A 50 13.39 8.96 9.36
CA LEU A 50 12.51 9.29 8.24
C LEU A 50 13.30 9.69 6.98
N LYS A 51 14.34 10.53 7.12
CA LYS A 51 15.23 10.91 6.00
C LYS A 51 15.98 9.73 5.39
N VAL A 52 16.35 8.73 6.19
CA VAL A 52 16.97 7.50 5.67
C VAL A 52 15.95 6.72 4.82
N TYR A 53 14.72 6.52 5.29
CA TYR A 53 13.70 5.78 4.53
C TYR A 53 13.28 6.53 3.26
N VAL A 54 12.89 7.81 3.38
CA VAL A 54 12.49 8.64 2.23
C VAL A 54 13.63 8.76 1.24
N GLY A 55 14.86 8.99 1.71
CA GLY A 55 16.02 9.07 0.84
C GLY A 55 16.32 7.75 0.11
N CYS A 56 16.14 6.60 0.76
CA CYS A 56 16.27 5.30 0.11
C CYS A 56 15.25 5.14 -1.02
N LEU A 57 13.96 5.43 -0.75
CA LEU A 57 12.89 5.39 -1.74
C LEU A 57 13.18 6.33 -2.92
N LEU A 58 13.78 7.49 -2.66
CA LEU A 58 14.15 8.48 -3.69
C LEU A 58 15.52 8.25 -4.34
N ASP A 59 16.22 7.14 -4.07
CA ASP A 59 17.60 6.88 -4.57
C ASP A 59 18.65 7.91 -4.13
N ARG A 60 18.43 8.61 -3.01
CA ARG A 60 19.32 9.66 -2.49
C ARG A 60 20.34 9.14 -1.49
N ASN A 61 20.12 7.96 -0.90
CA ASN A 61 21.04 7.33 0.04
C ASN A 61 20.91 5.78 0.01
N PRO A 62 21.85 5.05 0.64
CA PRO A 62 21.74 3.61 0.79
C PRO A 62 20.53 3.20 1.64
N CYS A 63 19.85 2.14 1.20
CA CYS A 63 18.72 1.57 1.91
C CYS A 63 19.15 0.64 3.05
N THR A 64 18.43 0.68 4.16
CA THR A 64 18.40 -0.43 5.10
C THR A 64 17.69 -1.64 4.46
N PRO A 65 17.91 -2.87 4.94
CA PRO A 65 17.32 -4.06 4.32
C PRO A 65 15.79 -4.04 4.22
N ASP A 66 15.12 -3.47 5.22
CA ASP A 66 13.67 -3.30 5.26
C ASP A 66 13.17 -2.20 4.32
N ALA A 67 13.84 -1.03 4.28
CA ALA A 67 13.51 0.03 3.34
C ALA A 67 13.74 -0.39 1.87
N MET A 68 14.76 -1.22 1.63
CA MET A 68 15.01 -1.83 0.32
C MET A 68 13.88 -2.78 -0.10
N GLU A 69 13.37 -3.59 0.82
CA GLU A 69 12.25 -4.48 0.55
C GLU A 69 10.98 -3.68 0.22
N LEU A 70 10.66 -2.66 1.02
CA LEU A 70 9.58 -1.72 0.73
C LEU A 70 9.74 -1.10 -0.65
N LYS A 71 10.92 -0.57 -0.96
CA LYS A 71 11.21 0.08 -2.25
C LYS A 71 10.95 -0.83 -3.45
N ARG A 72 11.30 -2.11 -3.34
CA ARG A 72 11.12 -3.11 -4.42
C ARG A 72 9.65 -3.43 -4.65
N ASN A 73 8.89 -3.51 -3.57
CA ASN A 73 7.49 -3.91 -3.59
C ASN A 73 6.54 -2.73 -3.82
N LEU A 74 6.98 -1.48 -3.58
CA LEU A 74 6.13 -0.29 -3.62
C LEU A 74 5.39 -0.07 -4.96
N PRO A 75 6.02 -0.21 -6.15
CA PRO A 75 5.30 -0.04 -7.42
C PRO A 75 4.18 -1.08 -7.61
N ASP A 76 4.46 -2.33 -7.24
CA ASP A 76 3.47 -3.42 -7.30
C ASP A 76 2.33 -3.17 -6.30
N ALA A 77 2.66 -2.76 -5.07
CA ALA A 77 1.69 -2.45 -4.03
C ALA A 77 0.75 -1.30 -4.43
N LEU A 78 1.25 -0.26 -5.09
CA LEU A 78 0.39 0.83 -5.58
C LEU A 78 -0.52 0.37 -6.73
N SER A 79 0.03 -0.38 -7.70
CA SER A 79 -0.77 -0.84 -8.85
C SER A 79 -1.85 -1.87 -8.49
N THR A 80 -1.64 -2.64 -7.42
CA THR A 80 -2.53 -3.73 -6.99
C THR A 80 -3.34 -3.40 -5.73
N ASN A 81 -3.28 -2.16 -5.24
CA ASN A 81 -3.89 -1.78 -3.96
C ASN A 81 -3.45 -2.70 -2.79
N CYS A 82 -2.15 -2.99 -2.73
CA CYS A 82 -1.51 -3.76 -1.67
C CYS A 82 -2.09 -5.19 -1.52
N SER A 83 -2.53 -5.83 -2.62
CA SER A 83 -3.13 -7.17 -2.58
C SER A 83 -2.21 -8.22 -1.97
N SER A 84 -0.90 -8.05 -2.15
CA SER A 84 0.15 -8.95 -1.67
C SER A 84 0.70 -8.58 -0.28
N CYS A 85 0.22 -7.49 0.32
CA CYS A 85 0.69 -7.02 1.62
C CYS A 85 0.11 -7.85 2.77
N SER A 86 0.89 -7.93 3.86
CA SER A 86 0.38 -8.35 5.17
C SER A 86 -0.40 -7.23 5.84
N GLU A 87 -1.14 -7.55 6.91
CA GLU A 87 -1.90 -6.53 7.65
C GLU A 87 -0.98 -5.51 8.33
N ALA A 88 0.13 -5.96 8.91
CA ALA A 88 1.12 -5.08 9.51
C ALA A 88 1.73 -4.11 8.49
N GLN A 89 1.98 -4.57 7.26
CA GLN A 89 2.49 -3.73 6.18
C GLN A 89 1.49 -2.66 5.75
N LYS A 90 0.20 -2.99 5.67
CA LYS A 90 -0.86 -2.01 5.36
C LYS A 90 -0.94 -0.94 6.43
N ILE A 91 -0.99 -1.33 7.70
CA ILE A 91 -1.04 -0.41 8.84
C ILE A 91 0.20 0.51 8.85
N ALA A 92 1.39 -0.05 8.63
CA ALA A 92 2.62 0.73 8.59
C ALA A 92 2.65 1.68 7.37
N ALA A 93 2.21 1.21 6.21
CA ALA A 93 2.14 2.01 4.98
C ALA A 93 1.15 3.18 5.12
N ASP A 94 -0.04 2.94 5.66
CA ASP A 94 -1.04 3.99 5.89
C ASP A 94 -0.52 5.02 6.90
N LYS A 95 0.02 4.58 8.03
CA LYS A 95 0.63 5.48 9.03
C LYS A 95 1.71 6.36 8.43
N LEU A 96 2.65 5.77 7.69
CA LEU A 96 3.75 6.51 7.07
C LEU A 96 3.24 7.49 6.01
N SER A 97 2.35 7.03 5.13
CA SER A 97 1.85 7.82 4.01
C SER A 97 0.99 8.98 4.51
N HIS A 98 0.08 8.75 5.46
CA HIS A 98 -0.72 9.81 6.06
C HIS A 98 0.16 10.86 6.76
N TYR A 99 1.16 10.42 7.54
CA TYR A 99 2.11 11.33 8.17
C TYR A 99 2.89 12.15 7.13
N LEU A 100 3.36 11.53 6.05
CA LEU A 100 4.08 12.24 5.00
C LEU A 100 3.18 13.25 4.26
N ILE A 101 1.94 12.87 3.93
CA ILE A 101 0.99 13.76 3.25
C ILE A 101 0.65 14.98 4.13
N ASP A 102 0.42 14.77 5.42
CA ASP A 102 -0.03 15.82 6.33
C ASP A 102 1.12 16.71 6.85
N GLU A 103 2.22 16.09 7.26
CA GLU A 103 3.30 16.77 8.01
C GLU A 103 4.55 17.03 7.17
N LYS A 104 4.76 16.30 6.07
CA LYS A 104 5.94 16.38 5.20
C LYS A 104 5.57 16.46 3.70
N PRO A 105 4.72 17.42 3.30
CA PRO A 105 4.15 17.44 1.96
C PRO A 105 5.18 17.61 0.83
N MET A 106 6.33 18.23 1.11
CA MET A 106 7.43 18.33 0.14
C MET A 106 8.08 16.97 -0.13
N GLU A 107 8.35 16.21 0.93
CA GLU A 107 8.90 14.87 0.86
C GLU A 107 7.91 13.90 0.20
N TRP A 108 6.62 14.01 0.53
CA TRP A 108 5.57 13.28 -0.15
C TRP A 108 5.53 13.61 -1.64
N GLY A 109 5.56 14.89 -2.02
CA GLY A 109 5.53 15.30 -3.44
C GLY A 109 6.64 14.69 -4.28
N HIS A 110 7.85 14.54 -3.72
CA HIS A 110 8.94 13.84 -4.40
C HIS A 110 8.70 12.32 -4.57
N LEU A 111 8.03 11.69 -3.60
CA LEU A 111 7.70 10.27 -3.68
C LEU A 111 6.55 10.04 -4.67
N GLU A 112 5.53 10.90 -4.62
CA GLU A 112 4.38 10.90 -5.52
C GLU A 112 4.84 11.03 -6.98
N GLU A 113 5.68 12.01 -7.30
CA GLU A 113 6.24 12.18 -8.65
C GLU A 113 6.93 10.91 -9.18
N LYS A 114 7.53 10.12 -8.28
CA LYS A 114 8.26 8.91 -8.66
C LYS A 114 7.39 7.66 -8.76
N TYR A 115 6.42 7.51 -7.88
CA TYR A 115 5.71 6.24 -7.67
C TYR A 115 4.22 6.30 -8.05
N ASP A 116 3.60 7.47 -7.97
CA ASP A 116 2.18 7.71 -8.24
C ASP A 116 2.01 9.07 -8.96
N PRO A 117 2.46 9.19 -10.23
CA PRO A 117 2.46 10.46 -10.96
C PRO A 117 1.05 11.02 -11.22
N ASP A 118 0.02 10.16 -11.15
CA ASP A 118 -1.38 10.56 -11.27
C ASP A 118 -1.93 11.12 -9.94
N GLY A 119 -1.21 10.92 -8.83
CA GLY A 119 -1.58 11.42 -7.49
C GLY A 119 -2.83 10.77 -6.92
N GLU A 120 -3.17 9.57 -7.38
CA GLU A 120 -4.41 8.88 -7.04
C GLU A 120 -4.49 8.53 -5.55
N TYR A 121 -3.39 8.07 -4.95
CA TYR A 121 -3.37 7.70 -3.53
C TYR A 121 -3.67 8.91 -2.64
N ARG A 122 -3.00 10.03 -2.89
CA ARG A 122 -3.20 11.26 -2.11
C ARG A 122 -4.63 11.79 -2.28
N ARG A 123 -5.17 11.75 -3.49
CA ARG A 123 -6.55 12.15 -3.76
C ARG A 123 -7.55 11.32 -2.94
N LEU A 124 -7.42 9.99 -2.98
CA LEU A 124 -8.28 9.08 -2.22
C LEU A 124 -8.15 9.27 -0.70
N TYR A 125 -6.92 9.46 -0.21
CA TYR A 125 -6.68 9.75 1.20
C TYR A 125 -7.42 11.01 1.66
N LEU A 126 -7.27 12.12 0.92
CA LEU A 126 -7.91 13.38 1.26
C LEU A 126 -9.44 13.27 1.19
N GLU A 127 -10.00 12.61 0.17
CA GLU A 127 -11.44 12.37 0.03
C GLU A 127 -12.02 11.58 1.22
N ASN A 128 -11.32 10.52 1.65
CA ASN A 128 -11.68 9.74 2.83
C ASN A 128 -11.58 10.57 4.12
N LYS A 129 -10.51 11.36 4.28
CA LYS A 129 -10.30 12.24 5.43
C LYS A 129 -11.42 13.29 5.56
N PHE A 130 -11.81 13.93 4.45
CA PHE A 130 -12.93 14.90 4.45
C PHE A 130 -14.28 14.24 4.73
N SER A 131 -14.51 13.02 4.23
CA SER A 131 -15.75 12.29 4.45
C SER A 131 -15.92 11.88 5.91
N ASN A 132 -14.85 11.43 6.55
CA ASN A 132 -14.84 11.09 7.98
C ASN A 132 -15.12 12.32 8.86
N ASN A 133 -14.53 13.47 8.54
CA ASN A 133 -14.77 14.71 9.29
C ASN A 133 -16.25 15.16 9.19
N LYS A 134 -16.89 14.99 8.02
CA LYS A 134 -18.32 15.33 7.84
C LYS A 134 -19.25 14.43 8.66
N SER A 135 -18.93 13.15 8.82
CA SER A 135 -19.72 12.25 9.67
C SER A 135 -19.61 12.58 11.16
N GLU A 136 -18.47 13.10 11.61
CA GLU A 136 -18.30 13.56 13.00
C GLU A 136 -19.07 14.87 13.26
N ASP A 137 -19.10 15.78 12.29
CA ASP A 137 -19.87 17.02 12.38
C ASP A 137 -21.39 16.79 12.39
N GLN A 138 -21.88 15.73 11.72
CA GLN A 138 -23.30 15.38 11.70
C GLN A 138 -23.78 14.67 12.97
N ASP A 139 -22.89 14.04 13.74
CA ASP A 139 -23.23 13.42 15.03
C ASP A 139 -23.21 14.45 16.19
N ASN A 140 -22.33 15.45 16.11
CA ASN A 140 -22.27 16.53 17.10
C ASN A 140 -23.46 17.52 17.04
N SER A 141 -24.23 17.56 15.96
CA SER A 141 -25.43 18.42 15.88
C SER A 141 -26.65 17.87 16.62
N LYS A 142 -26.61 16.67 17.21
CA LYS A 142 -27.75 16.04 17.90
C LYS A 142 -27.68 16.12 19.43
N LYS A 143 -26.65 16.75 20.01
CA LYS A 143 -26.43 16.80 21.47
C LYS A 143 -26.92 18.08 22.16
N ASP A 144 -27.35 19.10 21.43
CA ASP A 144 -27.71 20.41 22.01
C ASP A 144 -29.20 20.58 22.42
N SER A 145 -30.03 19.54 22.38
CA SER A 145 -31.45 19.66 22.74
C SER A 145 -31.88 18.89 23.99
N LYS A 146 -30.97 18.57 24.93
CA LYS A 146 -31.40 17.92 26.18
C LYS A 146 -30.58 18.28 27.42
N GLU A 147 -30.42 19.57 27.70
CA GLU A 147 -30.16 20.02 29.08
C GLU A 147 -30.70 21.44 29.32
N SER A 148 -32.04 21.56 29.35
CA SER A 148 -32.71 22.66 30.04
C SER A 148 -34.01 22.13 30.61
N ASN A 149 -33.91 21.42 31.74
CA ASN A 149 -34.98 21.25 32.73
C ASN A 149 -34.35 20.63 33.98
N LEU A 150 -33.63 21.44 34.75
CA LEU A 150 -33.36 21.14 36.15
C LEU A 150 -34.29 22.03 36.98
N PRO A 151 -35.17 21.48 37.83
CA PRO A 151 -36.04 22.28 38.69
C PRO A 151 -35.21 22.98 39.77
N LEU A 152 -35.51 24.26 40.00
CA LEU A 152 -35.20 24.93 41.25
C LEU A 152 -35.94 24.20 42.38
N ASP A 153 -35.21 23.61 43.33
CA ASP A 153 -35.76 23.34 44.65
C ASP A 153 -35.17 24.27 45.72
N SER A 154 -36.13 24.80 46.48
CA SER A 154 -36.17 25.52 47.76
C SER A 154 -34.91 25.63 48.61
#